data_AF-A0A9E4BKL7-F1
#
_entry.id   AF-A0A9E4BKL7-F1
#
_cell.length_a   1.000
_cell.length_b   1.000
_cell.length_c   1.000
_cell.angle_alpha   90.00
_cell.angle_beta   90.00
_cell.angle_gamma   90.00
#
_symmetry.space_group_name_H-M   'P 1'
#
loop_
_entity.id
_entity.type
_entity.pdbx_description
1 polymer ?
#
loop_
_entity_poly.entity_id
_entity_poly.type
_entity_poly.pdbx_seq_one_letter_code
_entity_poly.pdbx_strand_id
1 'polypeptide(L)'
;MSNEIKFEKSSGNVFRDLDLPDAEELFIKATLGFEVFQIIEARKLTQTEAANILGVKQPEISRLKNGKFNHYSVARLMTFLNRLNRDIEIRIIPSKDRRGQIRAIDARE
;
A
#
# COMPACT_ATOMS: atom_id res chain seq x y z
N MET A 1 -36.76 1.40 -17.15
CA MET A 1 -36.30 2.55 -16.34
C MET A 1 -34.90 2.22 -15.88
N SER A 2 -33.90 2.90 -16.45
CA SER A 2 -32.50 2.69 -16.10
C SER A 2 -32.28 3.19 -14.67
N ASN A 3 -31.93 2.29 -13.74
CA ASN A 3 -31.59 2.69 -12.38
C ASN A 3 -30.46 3.72 -12.45
N GLU A 4 -30.70 4.91 -11.88
CA GLU A 4 -29.67 5.91 -11.61
C GLU A 4 -28.52 5.25 -10.84
N ILE A 5 -27.29 5.40 -11.34
CA ILE A 5 -26.10 4.97 -10.63
C ILE A 5 -25.93 5.92 -9.43
N LYS A 6 -26.44 5.50 -8.27
CA LYS A 6 -26.18 6.15 -6.98
C LYS A 6 -24.70 5.96 -6.64
N PHE A 7 -23.93 7.03 -6.67
CA PHE A 7 -22.53 7.01 -6.22
C PHE A 7 -22.44 7.47 -4.76
N GLU A 8 -21.46 6.95 -4.03
CA GLU A 8 -21.13 7.36 -2.67
C GLU A 8 -19.75 8.02 -2.64
N LYS A 9 -19.59 9.09 -1.86
CA LYS A 9 -18.30 9.77 -1.71
C LYS A 9 -17.38 8.94 -0.81
N SER A 10 -16.25 8.50 -1.34
CA SER A 10 -15.25 7.73 -0.57
C SER A 10 -14.71 8.50 0.64
N SER A 11 -14.46 7.78 1.74
CA SER A 11 -13.75 8.33 2.90
C SER A 11 -12.24 8.49 2.69
N GLY A 12 -11.74 8.14 1.50
CA GLY A 12 -10.31 8.05 1.18
C GLY A 12 -9.66 6.73 1.60
N ASN A 13 -10.44 5.82 2.21
CA ASN A 13 -10.03 4.45 2.50
C ASN A 13 -11.15 3.51 2.04
N VAL A 14 -10.94 2.86 0.89
CA VAL A 14 -11.92 1.93 0.32
C VAL A 14 -12.25 0.75 1.24
N PHE A 15 -11.31 0.30 2.07
CA PHE A 15 -11.56 -0.79 3.01
C PHE A 15 -12.52 -0.36 4.13
N ARG A 16 -12.48 0.93 4.51
CA ARG A 16 -13.42 1.52 5.47
C ARG A 16 -14.80 1.71 4.84
N ASP A 17 -14.83 2.15 3.59
CA ASP A 17 -16.08 2.34 2.83
C ASP A 17 -16.81 1.00 2.62
N LEU A 18 -16.06 -0.11 2.58
CA LEU A 18 -16.58 -1.49 2.52
C LEU A 18 -16.84 -2.14 3.88
N ASP A 19 -16.70 -1.39 4.99
CA ASP A 19 -16.88 -1.85 6.37
C ASP A 19 -16.05 -3.11 6.73
N LEU A 20 -14.83 -3.20 6.19
CA LEU A 20 -13.95 -4.33 6.47
C LEU A 20 -13.28 -4.17 7.85
N PRO A 21 -13.10 -5.28 8.58
CA PRO A 21 -12.25 -5.26 9.77
C PRO A 21 -10.83 -4.86 9.38
N ASP A 22 -10.14 -4.20 10.29
CA ASP A 22 -8.75 -3.77 10.11
C ASP A 22 -8.52 -2.87 8.88
N ALA A 23 -9.55 -2.12 8.46
CA ALA A 23 -9.52 -1.24 7.29
C ALA A 23 -8.29 -0.31 7.22
N GLU A 24 -7.81 0.19 8.37
CA GLU A 24 -6.59 1.01 8.43
C GLU A 24 -5.32 0.22 8.08
N GLU A 25 -5.20 -1.01 8.58
CA GLU A 25 -4.05 -1.86 8.31
C GLU A 25 -4.06 -2.35 6.85
N LEU A 26 -5.23 -2.75 6.34
CA LEU A 26 -5.40 -3.12 4.93
C LEU A 26 -5.03 -1.96 4.01
N PHE A 27 -5.47 -0.75 4.35
CA PHE A 27 -5.13 0.46 3.59
C PHE A 27 -3.62 0.70 3.54
N ILE A 28 -2.93 0.73 4.69
CA ILE A 28 -1.48 0.93 4.70
C ILE A 28 -0.76 -0.15 3.91
N LYS A 29 -1.11 -1.42 4.11
CA LYS A 29 -0.46 -2.53 3.39
C LYS A 29 -0.67 -2.41 1.89
N ALA A 30 -1.89 -2.06 1.47
CA ALA A 30 -2.20 -1.86 0.06
C ALA A 30 -1.40 -0.69 -0.52
N THR A 31 -1.33 0.46 0.17
CA THR A 31 -0.57 1.61 -0.31
C THR A 31 0.92 1.31 -0.42
N LEU A 32 1.55 0.80 0.65
CA LEU A 32 2.98 0.51 0.64
C LEU A 32 3.32 -0.61 -0.35
N GLY A 33 2.52 -1.67 -0.39
CA GLY A 33 2.72 -2.80 -1.29
C GLY A 33 2.57 -2.39 -2.76
N PHE A 34 1.60 -1.52 -3.06
CA PHE A 34 1.41 -0.98 -4.40
C PHE A 34 2.58 -0.09 -4.84
N GLU A 35 3.16 0.72 -3.94
CA GLU A 35 4.35 1.51 -4.27
C GLU A 35 5.57 0.60 -4.54
N VAL A 36 5.77 -0.47 -3.76
CA VAL A 36 6.81 -1.48 -4.06
C VAL A 36 6.60 -2.09 -5.43
N PHE A 37 5.36 -2.48 -5.76
CA PHE A 37 5.01 -3.03 -7.07
C PHE A 37 5.29 -2.04 -8.20
N GLN A 38 4.86 -0.78 -8.06
CA GLN A 38 5.09 0.25 -9.07
C GLN A 38 6.57 0.45 -9.35
N ILE A 39 7.42 0.46 -8.32
CA ILE A 39 8.87 0.64 -8.50
C ILE A 39 9.49 -0.56 -9.24
N ILE A 40 9.07 -1.78 -8.91
CA ILE A 40 9.52 -3.01 -9.60
C ILE A 40 9.17 -2.96 -11.08
N GLU A 41 7.93 -2.57 -11.41
CA GLU A 41 7.47 -2.46 -12.80
C GLU A 41 8.15 -1.31 -13.54
N ALA A 42 8.26 -0.13 -12.92
CA ALA A 42 8.90 1.05 -13.52
C ALA A 42 10.39 0.81 -13.83
N ARG A 43 11.10 0.09 -12.94
CA ARG A 43 12.49 -0.32 -13.15
C ARG A 43 12.63 -1.55 -14.06
N LYS A 44 11.53 -2.15 -14.51
CA LYS A 44 11.48 -3.37 -15.35
C LYS A 44 12.26 -4.55 -14.74
N LEU A 45 12.23 -4.69 -13.41
CA LEU A 45 12.96 -5.74 -12.72
C LEU A 45 12.29 -7.11 -12.96
N THR A 46 13.11 -8.10 -13.29
CA THR A 46 12.70 -9.50 -13.26
C THR A 46 12.38 -9.94 -11.83
N GLN A 47 11.65 -11.04 -11.68
CA GLN A 47 11.35 -11.57 -10.35
C GLN A 47 12.63 -11.93 -9.57
N THR A 48 13.66 -12.40 -10.26
CA THR A 48 14.96 -12.75 -9.66
C THR A 48 15.70 -11.51 -9.16
N GLU A 49 15.78 -10.46 -9.98
CA GLU A 49 16.45 -9.21 -9.57
C GLU A 49 15.73 -8.55 -8.41
N ALA A 50 14.38 -8.47 -8.47
CA ALA A 50 13.58 -7.95 -7.37
C ALA A 50 13.76 -8.78 -6.10
N ALA A 51 13.82 -10.12 -6.21
CA ALA A 51 14.07 -11.00 -5.07
C ALA A 51 15.43 -10.73 -4.42
N ASN A 52 16.47 -10.51 -5.23
CA ASN A 52 17.82 -10.20 -4.76
C ASN A 52 17.86 -8.83 -4.06
N ILE A 53 17.31 -7.78 -4.69
CA ILE A 53 17.27 -6.42 -4.12
C ILE A 53 16.47 -6.42 -2.82
N LEU A 54 15.31 -7.07 -2.81
CA LEU A 54 14.42 -7.13 -1.65
C LEU A 54 14.86 -8.17 -0.62
N GLY A 55 15.91 -8.97 -0.87
CA GLY A 55 16.44 -9.99 0.03
C GLY A 55 15.39 -11.02 0.46
N VAL A 56 14.59 -11.51 -0.50
CA VAL A 56 13.51 -12.48 -0.30
C VAL A 56 13.57 -13.59 -1.34
N LYS A 57 12.76 -14.64 -1.17
CA LYS A 57 12.66 -15.71 -2.19
C LYS A 57 11.76 -15.29 -3.34
N GLN A 58 12.02 -15.76 -4.57
CA GLN A 58 11.19 -15.45 -5.76
C GLN A 58 9.67 -15.66 -5.57
N PRO A 59 9.17 -16.69 -4.85
CA PRO A 59 7.73 -16.83 -4.62
C PRO A 59 7.09 -15.66 -3.85
N GLU A 60 7.87 -14.94 -3.04
CA GLU A 60 7.40 -13.71 -2.38
C GLU A 60 7.18 -12.58 -3.39
N ILE A 61 8.07 -12.45 -4.37
CA ILE A 61 7.91 -11.46 -5.45
C ILE A 61 6.66 -11.77 -6.27
N SER A 62 6.41 -13.04 -6.58
CA SER A 62 5.18 -13.43 -7.27
C SER A 62 3.93 -13.04 -6.46
N ARG A 63 3.91 -13.28 -5.13
CA ARG A 63 2.80 -12.82 -4.28
C ARG A 63 2.62 -11.30 -4.31
N LEU A 64 3.72 -10.56 -4.28
CA LEU A 64 3.71 -9.09 -4.31
C LEU A 64 3.14 -8.58 -5.64
N LYS A 65 3.59 -9.11 -6.77
CA LYS A 65 3.06 -8.74 -8.10
C LYS A 65 1.57 -9.10 -8.28
N ASN A 66 1.09 -10.11 -7.57
CA ASN A 66 -0.32 -10.50 -7.55
C ASN A 66 -1.17 -9.72 -6.52
N GLY A 67 -0.65 -8.64 -5.94
CA GLY A 67 -1.40 -7.80 -5.00
C GLY A 67 -1.68 -8.44 -3.63
N LYS A 68 -1.00 -9.55 -3.29
CA LYS A 68 -1.22 -10.28 -2.02
C LYS A 68 -0.46 -9.61 -0.85
N PHE A 69 -0.68 -8.31 -0.67
CA PHE A 69 0.07 -7.49 0.30
C PHE A 69 -0.24 -7.82 1.76
N ASN A 70 -1.42 -8.38 2.03
CA ASN A 70 -1.84 -8.86 3.36
C ASN A 70 -0.90 -9.91 3.98
N HIS A 71 -0.08 -10.60 3.17
CA HIS A 71 0.93 -11.56 3.64
C HIS A 71 2.16 -10.89 4.27
N TYR A 72 2.29 -9.57 4.16
CA TYR A 72 3.42 -8.81 4.67
C TYR A 72 2.97 -7.90 5.81
N SER A 73 3.82 -7.75 6.83
CA SER A 73 3.63 -6.69 7.83
C SER A 73 3.93 -5.32 7.21
N VAL A 74 3.36 -4.27 7.79
CA VAL A 74 3.64 -2.87 7.41
C VAL A 74 5.16 -2.59 7.45
N ALA A 75 5.83 -3.00 8.53
CA ALA A 75 7.27 -2.82 8.71
C ALA A 75 8.11 -3.52 7.60
N ARG A 76 7.67 -4.70 7.13
CA ARG A 76 8.34 -5.41 6.05
C ARG A 76 8.19 -4.69 4.70
N LEU A 77 7.00 -4.16 4.42
CA LEU A 77 6.78 -3.34 3.22
C LEU A 77 7.61 -2.05 3.24
N MET A 78 7.71 -1.39 4.41
CA MET A 78 8.60 -0.24 4.60
C MET A 78 10.08 -0.62 4.34
N THR A 79 10.52 -1.79 4.81
CA THR A 79 11.87 -2.29 4.54
C THR A 79 12.11 -2.52 3.04
N PHE A 80 11.11 -3.01 2.30
CA PHE A 80 11.22 -3.16 0.85
C PHE A 80 11.35 -1.82 0.13
N LEU A 81 10.59 -0.81 0.54
CA LEU A 81 10.71 0.55 0.00
C LEU A 81 12.10 1.13 0.25
N ASN A 82 12.65 0.97 1.46
CA ASN A 82 14.02 1.40 1.77
C ASN A 82 15.06 0.71 0.87
N ARG A 83 14.93 -0.61 0.65
CA ARG A 83 15.79 -1.38 -0.26
C ARG A 83 15.64 -0.96 -1.73
N LEU A 84 14.52 -0.35 -2.07
CA LEU A 84 14.24 0.25 -3.37
C LEU A 84 14.55 1.76 -3.39
N ASN A 85 15.35 2.28 -2.46
CA ASN A 85 15.78 3.68 -2.43
C ASN A 85 14.58 4.64 -2.34
N ARG A 86 13.65 4.36 -1.43
CA ARG A 86 12.59 5.27 -1.03
C ARG A 86 12.76 5.62 0.43
N ASP A 87 12.75 6.91 0.72
CA ASP A 87 12.62 7.41 2.07
C ASP A 87 11.15 7.38 2.50
N ILE A 88 10.92 7.18 3.80
CA ILE A 88 9.58 7.11 4.38
C ILE A 88 9.51 8.13 5.51
N GLU A 89 8.66 9.14 5.35
CA GLU A 89 8.30 10.09 6.40
C GLU A 89 6.96 9.67 7.03
N ILE A 90 6.91 9.57 8.36
CA ILE A 90 5.66 9.36 9.11
C ILE A 90 5.38 10.63 9.91
N ARG A 91 4.27 11.29 9.56
CA ARG A 91 3.81 12.50 10.26
C ARG A 91 2.65 12.18 11.19
N ILE A 92 2.82 12.49 12.48
CA ILE A 92 1.79 12.31 13.51
C ILE A 92 1.27 13.69 13.91
N ILE A 93 -0.04 13.91 13.77
CA ILE A 93 -0.69 15.19 14.11
C ILE A 93 -1.95 14.95 14.96
N PRO A 94 -2.31 15.89 15.85
CA PRO A 94 -3.57 15.82 16.59
C PRO A 94 -4.78 15.75 15.65
N SER A 95 -5.73 14.89 15.99
CA SER A 95 -7.03 14.85 15.31
C SER A 95 -7.97 15.91 15.91
N LYS A 96 -8.70 16.63 15.07
CA LYS A 96 -9.71 17.62 15.50
C LYS A 96 -11.04 16.90 15.82
N ASP A 97 -11.27 16.63 17.09
CA ASP A 97 -12.55 16.14 17.66
C ASP A 97 -13.14 14.88 17.00
N ARG A 98 -12.27 14.05 16.41
CA ARG A 98 -12.66 12.80 15.75
C ARG A 98 -11.59 11.72 15.93
N ARG A 99 -11.93 10.47 15.64
CA ARG A 99 -10.94 9.38 15.59
C ARG A 99 -9.88 9.70 14.54
N GLY A 100 -8.61 9.48 14.89
CA GLY A 100 -7.48 9.64 13.98
C GLY A 100 -7.62 8.74 12.74
N GLN A 101 -6.98 9.15 11.65
CA GLN A 101 -7.03 8.44 10.37
C GLN A 101 -5.62 8.28 9.83
N ILE A 102 -5.38 7.14 9.18
CA ILE A 102 -4.13 6.94 8.45
C ILE A 102 -4.34 7.41 7.02
N ARG A 103 -3.33 8.12 6.50
CA ARG A 103 -3.32 8.65 5.14
C ARG A 103 -1.94 8.37 4.57
N ALA A 104 -1.91 7.96 3.31
CA ALA A 104 -0.70 7.99 2.52
C ALA A 104 -0.75 9.24 1.67
N ILE A 105 0.30 10.05 1.74
CA ILE A 105 0.48 11.23 0.90
C ILE A 105 1.69 10.91 0.04
N ASP A 106 1.48 10.90 -1.27
CA ASP A 106 2.57 10.74 -2.20
C ASP A 106 3.35 12.06 -2.26
N ALA A 107 4.64 12.01 -1.92
CA ALA A 107 5.51 13.18 -1.93
C ALA A 107 6.09 13.48 -3.33
N ARG A 108 5.53 12.88 -4.40
CA ARG A 108 5.82 13.23 -5.79
C ARG A 108 5.24 14.62 -6.14
N GLU A 109 5.79 15.68 -5.56
CA GLU A 109 5.71 17.07 -6.03
C GLU A 109 7.05 17.79 -5.81
#